data_AF-A0A5N9BAQ3-F1
#
_entry.id   AF-A0A5N9BAQ3-F1
#
_cell.length_a   1.000
_cell.length_b   1.000
_cell.length_c   1.000
_cell.angle_alpha   90.00
_cell.angle_beta   90.00
_cell.angle_gamma   90.00
#
_symmetry.space_group_name_H-M   'P 1'
#
loop_
_entity.id
_entity.type
_entity.pdbx_description
1 polymer ?
#
loop_
_entity_poly.entity_id
_entity_poly.type
_entity_poly.pdbx_seq_one_letter_code
_entity_poly.pdbx_strand_id
1 'polypeptide(L)'
;MTKNFYEELGIKKNATKHEIQSAYRSLVKKHHPDAGGEKERFLAIQIAWETLKDTIKKEKYDRKNFYSSTSFNSLNENWEEK
;
A
#
# COMPACT_ATOMS: atom_id res chain seq x y z
N MET A 1 -15.20 1.20 6.27
CA MET A 1 -14.49 2.28 5.54
C MET A 1 -13.31 1.65 4.82
N THR A 2 -13.37 1.59 3.50
CA THR A 2 -12.32 1.06 2.63
C THR A 2 -11.07 1.91 2.79
N LYS A 3 -10.09 1.43 3.58
CA LYS A 3 -8.79 2.09 3.72
C LYS A 3 -8.08 2.05 2.37
N ASN A 4 -8.14 3.15 1.62
CA ASN A 4 -7.40 3.29 0.37
C ASN A 4 -5.93 3.58 0.70
N PHE A 5 -5.03 2.76 0.19
CA PHE A 5 -3.58 3.02 0.27
C PHE A 5 -3.19 4.41 -0.28
N TYR A 6 -4.00 4.95 -1.20
CA TYR A 6 -3.86 6.31 -1.71
C TYR A 6 -4.07 7.37 -0.62
N GLU A 7 -5.08 7.19 0.25
CA GLU A 7 -5.36 8.10 1.35
C GLU A 7 -4.31 7.98 2.46
N GLU A 8 -3.81 6.76 2.72
CA GLU A 8 -2.74 6.52 3.69
C GLU A 8 -1.43 7.22 3.27
N LEU A 9 -1.17 7.30 1.96
CA LEU A 9 -0.04 8.03 1.39
C LEU A 9 -0.35 9.51 1.09
N GLY A 10 -1.59 9.97 1.27
CA GLY A 10 -2.01 11.34 0.97
C GLY A 10 -1.95 11.72 -0.51
N ILE A 11 -2.06 10.75 -1.40
CA ILE A 11 -1.95 10.92 -2.86
C ILE A 11 -3.27 10.60 -3.57
N LYS A 12 -3.39 11.06 -4.82
CA LYS A 12 -4.56 10.74 -5.65
C LYS A 12 -4.46 9.32 -6.21
N LYS A 13 -5.61 8.71 -6.53
CA LYS A 13 -5.68 7.40 -7.24
C LYS A 13 -4.95 7.36 -8.60
N ASN A 14 -4.78 8.54 -9.19
CA ASN A 14 -4.10 8.76 -10.47
C ASN A 14 -2.64 9.21 -10.30
N ALA A 15 -2.11 9.17 -9.08
CA ALA A 15 -0.72 9.55 -8.80
C ALA A 15 0.25 8.64 -9.57
N THR A 16 1.30 9.26 -10.10
CA THR A 16 2.37 8.54 -10.80
C THR A 16 3.28 7.82 -9.80
N LYS A 17 4.06 6.84 -10.29
CA LYS A 17 5.08 6.15 -9.47
C LYS A 17 6.03 7.14 -8.77
N HIS A 18 6.35 8.24 -9.44
CA HIS A 18 7.18 9.32 -8.90
C HIS A 18 6.52 10.03 -7.72
N GLU A 19 5.23 10.35 -7.82
CA GLU A 19 4.48 10.95 -6.70
C GLU A 19 4.32 9.99 -5.53
N ILE A 20 4.03 8.71 -5.80
CA ILE A 20 3.95 7.65 -4.78
C ILE A 20 5.27 7.55 -4.01
N GLN A 21 6.41 7.57 -4.71
CA GLN A 21 7.73 7.50 -4.10
C GLN A 21 8.09 8.77 -3.30
N SER A 22 7.72 9.94 -3.81
CA SER A 22 7.93 11.23 -3.12
C SER A 22 7.12 11.33 -1.83
N ALA A 23 5.84 10.92 -1.88
CA ALA A 23 4.97 10.88 -0.70
C ALA A 23 5.48 9.89 0.35
N TYR A 24 5.86 8.68 -0.08
CA TYR A 24 6.47 7.67 0.80
C TYR A 24 7.69 8.23 1.53
N ARG A 25 8.64 8.84 0.81
CA ARG A 25 9.84 9.45 1.42
C ARG A 25 9.50 10.53 2.44
N SER A 26 8.52 11.36 2.15
CA SER A 26 8.07 12.43 3.04
C SER A 26 7.42 11.88 4.31
N LEU A 27 6.60 10.83 4.17
CA LEU A 27 5.93 10.17 5.30
C LEU A 27 6.89 9.34 6.14
N VAL A 28 7.85 8.64 5.53
CA VAL A 28 8.91 7.91 6.24
C VAL A 28 9.74 8.86 7.08
N LYS A 29 10.11 10.04 6.56
CA LYS A 29 10.86 11.04 7.33
C LYS A 29 10.03 11.59 8.50
N LYS A 30 8.71 11.70 8.33
CA LYS A 30 7.79 12.20 9.36
C LYS A 30 7.45 11.16 10.44
N HIS A 31 7.36 9.90 10.06
CA HIS A 31 7.02 8.76 10.93
C HIS A 31 8.23 7.85 11.18
N HIS A 32 9.46 8.36 11.02
CA HIS A 32 10.66 7.56 11.19
C HIS A 32 10.77 7.09 12.65
N PRO A 33 11.10 5.82 12.92
CA PRO A 33 11.21 5.30 14.29
C PRO A 33 12.28 6.03 15.11
N ASP A 34 13.34 6.53 14.47
CA ASP A 34 14.40 7.32 15.11
C ASP A 34 13.90 8.69 15.62
N ALA A 35 12.85 9.23 15.01
CA ALA A 35 12.20 10.48 15.44
C ALA A 35 11.03 10.23 16.43
N GLY A 36 10.87 9.00 16.94
CA GLY A 36 9.76 8.62 17.80
C GLY A 36 8.46 8.29 17.05
N GLY A 37 8.55 7.98 15.75
CA GLY A 37 7.40 7.59 14.93
C GLY A 37 6.86 6.19 15.25
N GLU A 38 5.55 6.00 15.03
CA GLU A 38 4.88 4.73 15.27
C GLU A 38 5.22 3.69 14.19
N LYS A 39 5.70 2.52 14.62
CA LYS A 39 6.02 1.40 13.73
C LYS A 39 4.83 0.97 12.89
N GLU A 40 3.62 0.99 13.46
CA GLU A 40 2.38 0.62 12.75
C GLU A 40 2.09 1.55 11.58
N ARG A 41 2.29 2.87 11.76
CA ARG A 41 2.13 3.85 10.69
C ARG A 41 3.18 3.63 9.61
N PHE A 42 4.44 3.43 10.01
CA PHE A 42 5.51 3.12 9.07
C PHE A 42 5.21 1.87 8.23
N LEU A 43 4.74 0.79 8.87
CA LEU A 43 4.36 -0.44 8.19
C LEU A 43 3.21 -0.20 7.20
N ALA A 44 2.17 0.54 7.61
CA ALA A 44 1.04 0.86 6.75
C ALA A 44 1.47 1.67 5.51
N ILE A 45 2.33 2.66 5.69
CA ILE A 45 2.93 3.47 4.62
C ILE A 45 3.75 2.60 3.67
N GLN A 46 4.55 1.65 4.21
CA GLN A 46 5.36 0.75 3.38
C GLN A 46 4.49 -0.22 2.58
N ILE A 47 3.48 -0.84 3.19
CA ILE A 47 2.53 -1.75 2.53
C ILE A 47 1.78 -1.01 1.42
N ALA A 48 1.31 0.21 1.69
CA ALA A 48 0.65 1.07 0.72
C ALA A 48 1.57 1.34 -0.47
N TRP A 49 2.81 1.76 -0.21
CA TRP A 49 3.79 2.05 -1.25
C TRP A 49 4.13 0.82 -2.09
N GLU A 50 4.39 -0.34 -1.47
CA GLU A 50 4.68 -1.58 -2.18
C GLU A 50 3.54 -2.07 -3.05
N THR A 51 2.30 -1.87 -2.60
CA THR A 51 1.11 -2.24 -3.38
C THR A 51 0.91 -1.30 -4.57
N LEU A 52 1.10 0.01 -4.37
CA LEU A 52 0.85 1.01 -5.41
C LEU A 52 1.99 1.19 -6.41
N LYS A 53 3.25 0.96 -6.02
CA LYS A 53 4.40 1.09 -6.93
C LYS A 53 4.37 0.03 -8.04
N ASP A 54 3.80 -1.12 -7.72
CA ASP A 54 3.81 -2.31 -8.56
C ASP A 54 2.45 -2.45 -9.25
N THR A 55 2.44 -2.26 -10.56
CA THR A 55 1.22 -2.29 -11.37
C THR A 55 0.47 -3.61 -11.24
N ILE A 56 1.20 -4.73 -11.07
CA ILE A 56 0.61 -6.06 -10.90
C ILE A 56 -0.01 -6.19 -9.51
N LYS A 57 0.66 -5.70 -8.46
CA LYS A 57 0.10 -5.72 -7.09
C LYS A 57 -1.08 -4.76 -6.95
N LYS A 58 -1.02 -3.58 -7.58
CA LYS A 58 -2.15 -2.64 -7.65
C LYS A 58 -3.35 -3.28 -8.32
N GLU A 59 -3.17 -3.90 -9.48
CA GLU A 59 -4.25 -4.58 -10.17
C GLU A 59 -4.78 -5.75 -9.35
N LYS A 60 -3.92 -6.58 -8.74
CA LYS A 60 -4.35 -7.65 -7.82
C LYS A 60 -5.12 -7.09 -6.62
N TYR A 61 -4.73 -5.95 -6.07
CA TYR A 61 -5.42 -5.31 -4.94
C TYR A 61 -6.78 -4.74 -5.36
N ASP A 62 -6.86 -4.03 -6.48
CA ASP A 62 -8.13 -3.54 -7.06
C ASP A 62 -9.05 -4.71 -7.39
N ARG A 63 -8.50 -5.79 -7.98
CA ARG A 63 -9.24 -7.02 -8.29
C ARG A 63 -9.68 -7.75 -7.00
N LYS A 64 -8.84 -7.82 -5.96
CA LYS A 64 -9.16 -8.44 -4.66
C LYS A 64 -10.22 -7.64 -3.89
N ASN A 65 -10.16 -6.31 -3.92
CA ASN A 65 -11.22 -5.45 -3.37
C ASN A 65 -12.55 -5.67 -4.10
N PHE A 66 -12.51 -5.92 -5.42
CA PHE A 66 -13.70 -6.31 -6.18
C PHE A 66 -14.23 -7.71 -5.80
N TYR A 67 -13.36 -8.68 -5.53
CA TYR A 67 -13.77 -10.01 -5.06
C TYR A 67 -14.25 -10.06 -3.60
N SER A 68 -13.93 -9.06 -2.78
CA SER A 68 -14.34 -9.01 -1.37
C SER A 68 -15.85 -8.82 -1.18
N SER A 69 -16.61 -8.47 -2.22
CA SER A 69 -18.09 -8.48 -2.16
C SER A 69 -18.72 -9.81 -2.57
N THR A 70 -17.96 -10.86 -2.92
CA THR A 70 -18.58 -12.10 -3.45
C THR A 70 -18.16 -13.42 -2.83
N SER A 71 -16.96 -13.65 -2.29
CA SER A 71 -16.73 -14.88 -1.50
C SER A 71 -15.37 -14.91 -0.84
N PHE A 72 -15.39 -15.06 0.48
CA PHE A 72 -14.23 -15.46 1.29
C PHE A 72 -14.00 -16.96 1.08
N ASN A 73 -13.41 -17.39 -0.04
CA ASN A 73 -12.82 -18.72 -0.10
C ASN A 73 -11.79 -18.85 -1.24
N SER A 74 -10.66 -19.45 -0.87
CA SER A 74 -9.59 -19.94 -1.76
C SER A 74 -8.60 -18.92 -2.34
N LEU A 75 -7.42 -18.90 -1.73
CA LEU A 75 -6.10 -19.15 -2.35
C LEU A 75 -5.01 -18.37 -1.59
N ASN A 76 -4.58 -18.97 -0.48
CA ASN A 76 -3.22 -18.83 0.01
C ASN A 76 -2.34 -19.63 -0.95
N GLU A 77 -1.73 -18.98 -1.94
CA GLU A 77 -0.57 -19.56 -2.61
C GLU A 77 0.23 -18.49 -3.37
N ASN A 78 1.53 -18.53 -3.10
CA ASN A 78 2.62 -18.03 -3.92
C ASN A 78 3.14 -16.60 -3.65
N TRP A 79 4.03 -16.51 -2.64
CA TRP A 79 5.16 -15.56 -2.60
C TRP A 79 6.38 -16.24 -1.94
N GLU A 80 6.88 -17.31 -2.55
CA GLU A 80 8.30 -17.66 -2.45
C GLU A 80 8.94 -17.46 -3.83
N GLU A 81 10.25 -17.20 -3.81
CA GLU A 81 11.18 -16.94 -4.93
C GLU A 81 11.23 -15.52 -5.50
N LYS A 82 12.06 -14.67 -4.87
CA LYS A 82 13.46 -14.50 -5.31
C LYS A 82 14.33 -13.85 -4.25
#